data_AF-A0A8E2EMX7-F1
#
_entry.id   AF-A0A8E2EMX7-F1
#
_cell.length_a   1.000
_cell.length_b   1.000
_cell.length_c   1.000
_cell.angle_alpha   90.00
_cell.angle_beta   90.00
_cell.angle_gamma   90.00
#
_symmetry.space_group_name_H-M   'P 1'
#
loop_
_entity.id
_entity.type
_entity.pdbx_description
1 polymer ?
#
loop_
_entity_poly.entity_id
_entity_poly.type
_entity_poly.pdbx_seq_one_letter_code
_entity_poly.pdbx_strand_id
1 'polypeptide(L)'
;MRLWNSILILVGLAGVSRAQTPAGFTPSVATHLDVMFNSTVVSPAGLTLAKAITQSQPTIGLTGIDSSGTFLFIMMGTPSRTPNSTRQTLLHCLNTGFKSTAPRTPSANTTILLASADTGPAPYLGPSPPAESPPHGHRYVQFLFRQPDAFVVPADQQAAVSARRGFDLQGFVRAAGLGEPVAADFFVVVGGQSQLASASASGTGTGGGSASATASVGIAKSSLLPFEGAAVGGNARRGSGWMAVVAGVLGLAVL
;
A
#
# COMPACT_ATOMS: atom_id res chain seq x y z
N MET A 1 -39.42 7.43 -50.25
CA MET A 1 -39.49 7.91 -48.84
C MET A 1 -39.69 6.67 -47.97
N ARG A 2 -38.87 6.24 -47.02
CA ARG A 2 -37.72 6.79 -46.28
C ARG A 2 -36.82 5.58 -45.91
N LEU A 3 -35.51 5.70 -46.09
CA LEU A 3 -34.50 4.77 -45.58
C LEU A 3 -34.27 5.08 -44.10
N TRP A 4 -34.34 4.07 -43.23
CA TRP A 4 -34.09 4.22 -41.79
C TRP A 4 -32.64 3.83 -41.51
N ASN A 5 -31.78 4.83 -41.25
CA ASN A 5 -30.41 4.60 -40.79
C ASN A 5 -30.43 4.19 -39.31
N SER A 6 -30.04 2.95 -39.02
CA SER A 6 -29.73 2.51 -37.65
C SER A 6 -28.29 2.87 -37.32
N ILE A 7 -28.09 3.87 -36.46
CA ILE A 7 -26.80 4.18 -35.84
C ILE A 7 -26.68 3.34 -34.57
N LEU A 8 -25.77 2.37 -34.56
CA LEU A 8 -25.35 1.67 -33.35
C LEU A 8 -24.32 2.54 -32.61
N ILE A 9 -24.70 3.11 -31.47
CA ILE A 9 -23.79 3.82 -30.58
C ILE A 9 -23.05 2.77 -29.74
N LEU A 10 -21.77 2.55 -30.06
CA LEU A 10 -20.86 1.77 -29.23
C LEU A 10 -20.44 2.63 -28.03
N VAL A 11 -21.03 2.41 -26.86
CA VAL A 11 -20.55 3.02 -25.61
C VAL A 11 -19.32 2.23 -25.16
N GLY A 12 -18.14 2.77 -25.42
CA GLY A 12 -16.90 2.22 -24.87
C GLY A 12 -16.86 2.42 -23.35
N LEU A 13 -16.73 1.33 -22.58
CA LEU A 13 -16.33 1.42 -21.18
C LEU A 13 -14.89 1.97 -21.12
N ALA A 14 -14.75 3.27 -20.92
CA ALA A 14 -13.48 3.84 -20.48
C ALA A 14 -13.23 3.36 -19.05
N GLY A 15 -12.31 2.40 -18.88
CA GLY A 15 -11.82 2.01 -17.56
C GLY A 15 -11.18 3.23 -16.91
N VAL A 16 -11.73 3.69 -15.79
CA VAL A 16 -11.13 4.76 -14.99
C VAL A 16 -9.84 4.23 -14.38
N SER A 17 -8.69 4.59 -14.95
CA SER A 17 -7.40 4.40 -14.28
C SER A 17 -7.41 5.26 -13.02
N ARG A 18 -7.44 4.63 -11.85
CA ARG A 18 -7.30 5.36 -10.58
C ARG A 18 -5.83 5.68 -10.38
N ALA A 19 -5.52 6.96 -10.25
CA ALA A 19 -4.18 7.40 -9.88
C ALA A 19 -3.81 6.84 -8.50
N GLN A 20 -2.58 6.38 -8.37
CA GLN A 20 -2.02 5.83 -7.13
C GLN A 20 -1.32 6.90 -6.29
N THR A 21 -1.45 8.14 -6.73
CA THR A 21 -1.07 9.36 -6.03
C THR A 21 -2.29 10.28 -5.96
N PRO A 22 -2.39 11.17 -4.96
CA PRO A 22 -3.49 12.13 -4.89
C PRO A 22 -3.63 12.98 -6.16
N ALA A 23 -4.85 13.42 -6.48
CA ALA A 23 -5.07 14.31 -7.62
C ALA A 23 -4.25 15.60 -7.51
N GLY A 24 -3.57 15.99 -8.59
CA GLY A 24 -2.69 17.17 -8.62
C GLY A 24 -1.36 16.99 -7.87
N PHE A 25 -1.00 15.77 -7.48
CA PHE A 25 0.29 15.44 -6.91
C PHE A 25 1.33 15.17 -8.01
N THR A 26 2.58 15.59 -7.79
CA THR A 26 3.68 15.35 -8.73
C THR A 26 4.87 14.72 -8.00
N PRO A 27 5.39 13.55 -8.44
CA PRO A 27 5.00 12.82 -9.65
C PRO A 27 3.61 12.16 -9.54
N SER A 28 2.93 12.02 -10.67
CA SER A 28 1.68 11.25 -10.76
C SER A 28 2.01 9.83 -11.23
N VAL A 29 1.53 8.83 -10.50
CA VAL A 29 1.86 7.42 -10.75
C VAL A 29 0.58 6.62 -10.93
N ALA A 30 0.52 5.85 -12.02
CA ALA A 30 -0.60 4.96 -12.33
C ALA A 30 -0.39 3.51 -11.86
N THR A 31 0.88 3.09 -11.73
CA THR A 31 1.25 1.75 -11.28
C THR A 31 1.02 1.60 -9.78
N HIS A 32 0.24 0.58 -9.40
CA HIS A 32 -0.12 0.28 -8.01
C HIS A 32 1.05 -0.34 -7.24
N LEU A 33 1.34 0.22 -6.07
CA LEU A 33 2.16 -0.41 -5.05
C LEU A 33 1.23 -1.15 -4.09
N ASP A 34 1.43 -2.45 -3.90
CA ASP A 34 0.64 -3.19 -2.92
C ASP A 34 1.10 -2.79 -1.52
N VAL A 35 0.27 -2.05 -0.77
CA VAL A 35 0.59 -1.60 0.60
C VAL A 35 -0.35 -2.26 1.60
N MET A 36 0.21 -2.82 2.66
CA MET A 36 -0.56 -3.47 3.73
C MET A 36 -0.06 -3.07 5.11
N PHE A 37 -0.99 -2.63 5.97
CA PHE A 37 -0.76 -2.39 7.39
C PHE A 37 -1.44 -3.50 8.19
N ASN A 38 -0.65 -4.27 8.94
CA ASN A 38 -1.10 -5.51 9.58
C ASN A 38 -1.79 -6.44 8.57
N SER A 39 -3.10 -6.66 8.68
CA SER A 39 -3.91 -7.44 7.73
C SER A 39 -4.79 -6.58 6.82
N THR A 40 -4.65 -5.25 6.87
CA THR A 40 -5.46 -4.32 6.08
C THR A 40 -4.70 -3.86 4.85
N VAL A 41 -5.19 -4.25 3.67
CA VAL A 41 -4.68 -3.77 2.38
C VAL A 41 -5.18 -2.35 2.13
N VAL A 42 -4.29 -1.47 1.67
CA VAL A 42 -4.65 -0.14 1.19
C VAL A 42 -5.26 -0.28 -0.20
N SER A 43 -6.57 -0.50 -0.25
CA SER A 43 -7.29 -0.55 -1.51
C SER A 43 -8.74 -0.11 -1.32
N PRO A 44 -9.26 0.81 -2.16
CA PRO A 44 -8.53 1.52 -3.21
C PRO A 44 -7.53 2.56 -2.65
N ALA A 45 -6.64 3.08 -3.49
CA ALA A 45 -5.81 4.24 -3.14
C ALA A 45 -6.67 5.39 -2.60
N GLY A 46 -6.23 5.99 -1.51
CA GLY A 46 -6.96 6.97 -0.71
C GLY A 46 -7.84 6.39 0.39
N LEU A 47 -7.75 5.08 0.67
CA LEU A 47 -8.43 4.43 1.79
C LEU A 47 -8.16 5.19 3.10
N THR A 48 -9.21 5.47 3.89
CA THR A 48 -9.03 6.06 5.21
C THR A 48 -8.68 4.95 6.19
N LEU A 49 -7.57 5.08 6.92
CA LEU A 49 -7.10 4.11 7.90
C LEU A 49 -7.13 4.67 9.33
N ALA A 50 -7.27 3.77 10.29
CA ALA A 50 -7.08 4.09 11.70
C ALA A 50 -5.63 4.50 11.96
N LYS A 51 -5.40 5.57 12.73
CA LYS A 51 -4.06 5.93 13.20
C LYS A 51 -3.34 4.73 13.85
N ALA A 52 -4.06 3.93 14.65
CA ALA A 52 -3.48 2.85 15.42
C ALA A 52 -2.83 1.76 14.57
N ILE A 53 -3.39 1.45 13.40
CA ILE A 53 -2.86 0.36 12.54
C ILE A 53 -1.67 0.82 11.68
N THR A 54 -1.48 2.13 11.53
CA THR A 54 -0.42 2.70 10.68
C THR A 54 0.87 2.99 11.46
N GLN A 55 1.01 2.54 12.71
CA GLN A 55 2.17 2.90 13.55
C GLN A 55 3.44 2.12 13.22
N SER A 56 3.33 0.98 12.53
CA SER A 56 4.46 0.22 12.02
C SER A 56 4.61 0.43 10.52
N GLN A 57 5.84 0.27 10.00
CA GLN A 57 6.10 0.34 8.55
C GLN A 57 5.23 -0.69 7.82
N PRO A 58 4.58 -0.33 6.69
CA PRO A 58 3.75 -1.28 5.97
C PRO A 58 4.59 -2.39 5.34
N THR A 59 3.96 -3.53 5.14
CA THR A 59 4.45 -4.53 4.18
C THR A 59 4.11 -4.03 2.78
N ILE A 60 5.07 -4.12 1.87
CA ILE A 60 4.89 -3.66 0.49
C ILE A 60 5.18 -4.78 -0.52
N GLY A 61 4.54 -4.71 -1.68
CA GLY A 61 4.70 -5.67 -2.76
C GLY A 61 4.41 -5.08 -4.13
N LEU A 62 4.74 -5.86 -5.15
CA LEU A 62 4.47 -5.54 -6.55
C LEU A 62 3.69 -6.68 -7.20
N THR A 63 2.65 -6.34 -7.95
CA THR A 63 1.83 -7.30 -8.71
C THR A 63 1.92 -7.00 -10.20
N GLY A 64 2.20 -8.02 -11.01
CA GLY A 64 2.19 -7.90 -12.48
C GLY A 64 3.28 -7.01 -13.09
N ILE A 65 4.27 -6.57 -12.31
CA ILE A 65 5.40 -5.76 -12.78
C ILE A 65 6.74 -6.36 -12.35
N ASP A 66 7.84 -5.94 -13.00
CA ASP A 66 9.18 -6.42 -12.67
C ASP A 66 9.61 -6.01 -11.25
N SER A 67 9.92 -7.02 -10.45
CA SER A 67 10.42 -6.91 -9.07
C SER A 67 11.91 -7.25 -8.94
N SER A 68 12.64 -7.35 -10.05
CA SER A 68 14.09 -7.54 -10.03
C SER A 68 14.82 -6.35 -9.40
N GLY A 69 16.08 -6.49 -8.98
CA GLY A 69 16.89 -5.36 -8.48
C GLY A 69 16.60 -4.91 -7.04
N THR A 70 17.08 -3.71 -6.70
CA THR A 70 16.94 -3.10 -5.37
C THR A 70 16.07 -1.85 -5.46
N PHE A 71 15.22 -1.66 -4.46
CA PHE A 71 14.27 -0.55 -4.40
C PHE A 71 14.47 0.30 -3.16
N LEU A 72 14.04 1.55 -3.29
CA LEU A 72 14.02 2.56 -2.25
C LEU A 72 12.58 3.00 -2.01
N PHE A 73 12.13 2.95 -0.77
CA PHE A 73 10.80 3.30 -0.32
C PHE A 73 10.79 4.70 0.32
N ILE A 74 9.91 5.57 -0.18
CA ILE A 74 9.68 6.90 0.38
C ILE A 74 8.23 7.02 0.79
N MET A 75 7.99 7.46 2.01
CA MET A 75 6.66 7.85 2.47
C MET A 75 6.64 9.31 2.89
N MET A 76 5.71 10.07 2.34
CA MET A 76 5.50 11.47 2.70
C MET A 76 4.11 11.68 3.26
N GLY A 77 4.04 12.44 4.35
CA GLY A 77 2.81 13.01 4.90
C GLY A 77 2.60 14.37 4.28
N THR A 78 1.43 14.58 3.70
CA THR A 78 1.00 15.88 3.19
C THR A 78 -0.34 16.26 3.81
N PRO A 79 -0.46 17.48 4.33
CA PRO A 79 -1.73 18.01 4.79
C PRO A 79 -2.70 18.14 3.60
N SER A 80 -4.01 18.09 3.84
CA SER A 80 -4.97 18.53 2.83
C SER A 80 -4.65 19.98 2.43
N ARG A 81 -4.48 20.24 1.13
CA ARG A 81 -4.09 21.54 0.59
C ARG A 81 -5.27 22.51 0.69
N THR A 82 -5.53 23.05 1.88
CA THR A 82 -6.43 24.19 2.05
C THR A 82 -5.71 25.47 1.64
N PRO A 83 -6.40 26.43 0.98
CA PRO A 83 -5.84 27.75 0.74
C PRO A 83 -5.39 28.37 2.08
N ASN A 84 -4.17 28.93 2.14
CA ASN A 84 -3.52 29.52 3.33
C ASN A 84 -2.94 28.56 4.38
N SER A 85 -2.76 27.28 4.06
CA SER A 85 -2.09 26.34 4.97
C SER A 85 -0.58 26.61 5.08
N THR A 86 -0.08 26.86 6.30
CA THR A 86 1.37 26.86 6.63
C THR A 86 1.95 25.46 6.77
N ARG A 87 1.13 24.43 6.54
CA ARG A 87 1.52 23.03 6.77
C ARG A 87 2.44 22.56 5.66
N GLN A 88 3.56 22.00 6.08
CA GLN A 88 4.60 21.51 5.19
C GLN A 88 4.47 20.00 4.99
N THR A 89 5.08 19.50 3.93
CA THR A 89 5.32 18.07 3.74
C THR A 89 6.21 17.53 4.87
N LEU A 90 6.00 16.28 5.25
CA LEU A 90 6.85 15.59 6.22
C LEU A 90 7.32 14.27 5.63
N LEU A 91 8.63 14.00 5.70
CA LEU A 91 9.20 12.70 5.37
C LEU A 91 8.93 11.71 6.51
N HIS A 92 7.98 10.80 6.30
CA HIS A 92 7.66 9.73 7.24
C HIS A 92 8.65 8.58 7.15
N CYS A 93 9.16 8.27 5.96
CA CYS A 93 10.14 7.21 5.78
C CYS A 93 10.97 7.45 4.51
N LEU A 94 12.26 7.17 4.60
CA LEU A 94 13.16 6.94 3.48
C LEU A 94 13.94 5.68 3.86
N ASN A 95 13.57 4.54 3.28
CA ASN A 95 14.21 3.26 3.57
C ASN A 95 14.73 2.61 2.27
N THR A 96 15.92 2.04 2.34
CA THR A 96 16.67 1.47 1.22
C THR A 96 16.61 -0.05 1.23
N GLY A 97 17.21 -0.68 0.23
CA GLY A 97 17.56 -2.09 0.29
C GLY A 97 16.42 -3.06 0.06
N PHE A 98 15.24 -2.59 -0.38
CA PHE A 98 14.10 -3.47 -0.65
C PHE A 98 14.38 -4.38 -1.83
N LYS A 99 14.16 -5.68 -1.66
CA LYS A 99 14.32 -6.70 -2.70
C LYS A 99 13.15 -7.67 -2.68
N SER A 100 12.87 -8.27 -3.83
CA SER A 100 11.88 -9.34 -3.95
C SER A 100 12.21 -10.50 -3.01
N THR A 101 11.17 -10.99 -2.31
CA THR A 101 11.23 -12.19 -1.46
C THR A 101 11.06 -13.50 -2.24
N ALA A 102 10.67 -13.43 -3.52
CA ALA A 102 10.38 -14.58 -4.37
C ALA A 102 11.03 -14.47 -5.77
N PRO A 103 11.08 -15.58 -6.55
CA PRO A 103 11.62 -15.55 -7.91
C PRO A 103 10.95 -14.51 -8.81
N ARG A 104 11.78 -13.84 -9.61
CA ARG A 104 11.56 -12.55 -10.28
C ARG A 104 10.52 -12.52 -11.41
N THR A 105 9.91 -13.65 -11.76
CA THR A 105 8.99 -13.71 -12.90
C THR A 105 7.67 -13.02 -12.57
N PRO A 106 7.31 -11.93 -13.28
CA PRO A 106 6.03 -11.29 -13.08
C PRO A 106 4.91 -12.26 -13.44
N SER A 107 4.05 -12.56 -12.47
CA SER A 107 2.75 -13.17 -12.72
C SER A 107 1.71 -12.08 -12.55
N ALA A 108 0.82 -11.94 -13.53
CA ALA A 108 -0.20 -10.89 -13.53
C ALA A 108 -1.10 -10.93 -12.28
N ASN A 109 -1.19 -12.08 -11.60
CA ASN A 109 -2.09 -12.32 -10.48
C ASN A 109 -1.36 -12.66 -9.17
N THR A 110 -0.04 -12.48 -9.11
CA THR A 110 0.75 -12.83 -7.93
C THR A 110 1.48 -11.61 -7.41
N THR A 111 1.15 -11.19 -6.20
CA THR A 111 1.90 -10.18 -5.47
C THR A 111 3.21 -10.76 -4.98
N ILE A 112 4.30 -10.10 -5.34
CA ILE A 112 5.64 -10.41 -4.85
C ILE A 112 5.98 -9.41 -3.75
N LEU A 113 6.13 -9.89 -2.52
CA LEU A 113 6.50 -9.03 -1.39
C LEU A 113 7.94 -8.56 -1.51
N LEU A 114 8.18 -7.31 -1.11
CA LEU A 114 9.52 -6.75 -0.99
C LEU A 114 9.91 -6.65 0.49
N ALA A 115 11.16 -7.00 0.78
CA ALA A 115 11.72 -6.91 2.12
C ALA A 115 13.06 -6.19 2.09
N SER A 116 13.36 -5.47 3.17
CA SER A 116 14.67 -4.88 3.44
C SER A 116 15.10 -5.24 4.86
N ALA A 117 16.41 -5.41 5.05
CA ALA A 117 17.01 -5.48 6.39
C ALA A 117 17.39 -4.08 6.90
N ASP A 118 17.36 -3.06 6.04
CA ASP A 118 17.65 -1.68 6.39
C ASP A 118 16.43 -1.02 7.05
N THR A 119 16.70 0.02 7.83
CA THR A 119 15.67 0.86 8.47
C THR A 119 15.86 2.35 8.19
N GLY A 120 16.84 2.71 7.36
CA GLY A 120 17.22 4.09 7.11
C GLY A 120 17.44 4.33 5.62
N PRO A 121 17.83 5.55 5.21
CA PRO A 121 18.35 6.66 6.05
C PRO A 121 17.37 7.39 6.99
N ALA A 122 16.06 7.31 6.75
CA ALA A 122 15.06 7.91 7.63
C ALA A 122 14.04 6.83 8.08
N PRO A 123 14.18 6.30 9.31
CA PRO A 123 13.27 5.29 9.84
C PRO A 123 11.81 5.68 9.78
N TYR A 124 10.96 4.67 9.66
CA TYR A 124 9.53 4.86 9.60
C TYR A 124 9.02 5.60 10.84
N LEU A 125 8.32 6.69 10.60
CA LEU A 125 7.57 7.44 11.58
C LEU A 125 6.08 7.24 11.29
N GLY A 126 5.32 6.69 12.23
CA GLY A 126 3.88 6.49 12.06
C GLY A 126 3.12 7.81 11.87
N PRO A 127 2.02 7.81 11.08
CA PRO A 127 1.07 8.91 11.05
C PRO A 127 0.63 9.35 12.45
N SER A 128 0.68 10.66 12.71
CA SER A 128 0.09 11.26 13.90
C SER A 128 -0.42 12.66 13.58
N PRO A 129 -1.40 12.80 12.67
CA PRO A 129 -1.96 14.09 12.36
C PRO A 129 -2.66 14.67 13.60
N PRO A 130 -2.57 15.98 13.84
CA PRO A 130 -3.26 16.63 14.95
C PRO A 130 -4.79 16.51 14.79
N ALA A 131 -5.51 16.50 15.90
CA ALA A 131 -6.96 16.64 15.87
C ALA A 131 -7.33 18.06 15.43
N GLU A 132 -8.30 18.18 14.54
CA GLU A 132 -8.68 19.43 13.91
C GLU A 132 -10.20 19.61 13.96
N SER A 133 -10.65 20.87 14.01
CA SER A 133 -12.06 21.25 13.97
C SER A 133 -12.27 22.28 12.85
N PRO A 134 -12.97 21.93 11.75
CA PRO A 134 -13.53 20.60 11.47
C PRO A 134 -12.43 19.54 11.21
N PRO A 135 -12.73 18.23 11.31
CA PRO A 135 -11.76 17.19 11.01
C PRO A 135 -11.29 17.24 9.55
N HIS A 136 -9.98 17.09 9.34
CA HIS A 136 -9.38 17.04 8.01
C HIS A 136 -8.52 15.78 7.84
N GLY A 137 -8.63 15.14 6.68
CA GLY A 137 -7.80 14.00 6.31
C GLY A 137 -6.40 14.44 5.87
N HIS A 138 -5.38 13.84 6.49
CA HIS A 138 -3.99 13.98 6.07
C HIS A 138 -3.64 12.81 5.16
N ARG A 139 -3.02 13.11 4.01
CA ARG A 139 -2.68 12.12 3.00
C ARG A 139 -1.26 11.64 3.22
N TYR A 140 -1.06 10.34 3.19
CA TYR A 140 0.24 9.73 3.26
C TYR A 140 0.48 9.04 1.93
N VAL A 141 1.46 9.51 1.18
CA VAL A 141 1.77 9.03 -0.16
C VAL A 141 3.04 8.19 -0.07
N GLN A 142 2.97 6.97 -0.59
CA GLN A 142 4.07 6.01 -0.67
C GLN A 142 4.59 5.97 -2.10
N PHE A 143 5.90 5.99 -2.26
CA PHE A 143 6.58 5.84 -3.53
C PHE A 143 7.61 4.73 -3.43
N LEU A 144 7.71 3.93 -4.48
CA LEU A 144 8.77 2.97 -4.68
C LEU A 144 9.62 3.41 -5.88
N PHE A 145 10.92 3.60 -5.65
CA PHE A 145 11.89 3.95 -6.69
C PHE A 145 12.86 2.80 -6.92
N ARG A 146 13.45 2.74 -8.12
CA ARG A 146 14.68 1.96 -8.31
C ARG A 146 15.78 2.61 -7.50
N GLN A 147 16.50 1.81 -6.72
CA GLN A 147 17.65 2.30 -5.97
C GLN A 147 18.88 2.24 -6.87
N PRO A 148 19.61 3.36 -7.06
CA PRO A 148 20.90 3.35 -7.73
C PRO A 148 21.90 2.44 -7.03
N ASP A 149 22.81 1.84 -7.79
CA ASP A 149 23.92 1.08 -7.22
C ASP A 149 24.76 1.98 -6.30
N ALA A 150 25.16 1.45 -5.14
CA ALA A 150 25.89 2.19 -4.10
C ALA A 150 25.20 3.50 -3.66
N PHE A 151 23.86 3.54 -3.68
CA PHE A 151 23.08 4.69 -3.23
C PHE A 151 23.53 5.22 -1.86
N VAL A 152 23.71 6.53 -1.81
CA VAL A 152 23.89 7.32 -0.59
C VAL A 152 22.99 8.55 -0.68
N VAL A 153 22.56 9.08 0.47
CA VAL A 153 21.84 10.36 0.50
C VAL A 153 22.79 11.45 -0.02
N PRO A 154 22.40 12.22 -1.06
CA PRO A 154 23.21 13.33 -1.55
C PRO A 154 23.56 14.29 -0.42
N ALA A 155 24.80 14.78 -0.39
CA ALA A 155 25.31 15.57 0.74
C ALA A 155 24.45 16.80 1.05
N ASP A 156 23.97 17.50 0.02
CA ASP A 156 23.07 18.65 0.11
C ASP A 156 21.65 18.29 0.60
N GLN A 157 21.26 17.02 0.53
CA GLN A 157 19.96 16.52 0.97
C GLN A 157 19.97 15.90 2.37
N GLN A 158 21.14 15.65 2.97
CA GLN A 158 21.25 15.00 4.29
C GLN A 158 20.51 15.76 5.40
N ALA A 159 20.62 17.09 5.39
CA ALA A 159 19.92 17.94 6.34
C ALA A 159 18.39 17.84 6.18
N ALA A 160 17.89 17.83 4.94
CA ALA A 160 16.46 17.71 4.65
C ALA A 160 15.90 16.34 5.05
N VAL A 161 16.64 15.26 4.77
CA VAL A 161 16.26 13.89 5.18
C VAL A 161 16.22 13.76 6.70
N SER A 162 17.20 14.35 7.40
CA SER A 162 17.27 14.30 8.87
C SER A 162 16.18 15.15 9.52
N ALA A 163 15.96 16.37 9.02
CA ALA A 163 14.95 17.28 9.54
C ALA A 163 13.51 16.84 9.18
N ARG A 164 13.33 16.14 8.06
CA ARG A 164 12.08 15.59 7.50
C ARG A 164 11.01 16.62 7.12
N ARG A 165 11.04 17.83 7.69
CA ARG A 165 10.05 18.89 7.47
C ARG A 165 10.32 19.63 6.19
N GLY A 166 9.27 19.95 5.44
CA GLY A 166 9.38 20.62 4.16
C GLY A 166 10.14 19.79 3.13
N PHE A 167 10.13 18.46 3.27
CA PHE A 167 10.86 17.59 2.36
C PHE A 167 10.36 17.76 0.92
N ASP A 168 11.28 18.18 0.04
CA ASP A 168 11.05 18.34 -1.39
C ASP A 168 11.41 17.03 -2.11
N LEU A 169 10.40 16.23 -2.43
CA LEU A 169 10.58 14.98 -3.15
C LEU A 169 11.25 15.19 -4.51
N GLN A 170 10.89 16.23 -5.26
CA GLN A 170 11.42 16.42 -6.60
C GLN A 170 12.88 16.85 -6.57
N GLY A 171 13.21 17.78 -5.67
CA GLY A 171 14.60 18.15 -5.39
C GLY A 171 15.43 16.93 -4.99
N PHE A 172 14.91 16.11 -4.09
CA PHE A 172 15.59 14.88 -3.66
C PHE A 172 15.78 13.88 -4.80
N VAL A 173 14.72 13.55 -5.55
CA VAL A 173 14.77 12.61 -6.69
C VAL A 173 15.81 13.05 -7.72
N ARG A 174 15.87 14.36 -8.03
CA ARG A 174 16.84 14.92 -8.96
C ARG A 174 18.27 14.84 -8.41
N ALA A 175 18.49 15.23 -7.16
CA ALA A 175 19.82 15.18 -6.53
C ALA A 175 20.34 13.75 -6.36
N ALA A 176 19.44 12.80 -6.07
CA ALA A 176 19.75 11.39 -5.85
C ALA A 176 19.77 10.53 -7.12
N GLY A 177 19.37 11.07 -8.27
CA GLY A 177 19.35 10.34 -9.54
C GLY A 177 18.38 9.15 -9.58
N LEU A 178 17.23 9.23 -8.88
CA LEU A 178 16.31 8.10 -8.72
C LEU A 178 15.42 7.81 -9.94
N GLY A 179 15.35 8.73 -10.92
CA GLY A 179 14.43 8.61 -12.04
C GLY A 179 12.95 8.70 -11.62
N GLU A 180 12.06 8.11 -12.42
CA GLU A 180 10.62 8.05 -12.12
C GLU A 180 10.31 6.95 -11.08
N PRO A 181 9.28 7.14 -10.23
CA PRO A 181 8.81 6.09 -9.34
C PRO A 181 8.25 4.90 -10.13
N VAL A 182 8.58 3.69 -9.69
CA VAL A 182 8.12 2.42 -10.27
C VAL A 182 6.64 2.18 -9.96
N ALA A 183 6.24 2.49 -8.72
CA ALA A 183 4.89 2.32 -8.22
C ALA A 183 4.64 3.30 -7.07
N ALA A 184 3.36 3.57 -6.80
CA ALA A 184 2.94 4.37 -5.66
C ALA A 184 1.64 3.82 -5.09
N ASP A 185 1.29 4.32 -3.90
CA ASP A 185 -0.04 4.22 -3.33
C ASP A 185 -0.21 5.36 -2.32
N PHE A 186 -1.43 5.62 -1.84
CA PHE A 186 -1.64 6.54 -0.75
C PHE A 186 -2.83 6.15 0.12
N PHE A 187 -2.81 6.61 1.36
CA PHE A 187 -3.93 6.47 2.29
C PHE A 187 -4.19 7.78 3.04
N VAL A 188 -5.28 7.82 3.79
CA VAL A 188 -5.70 8.98 4.57
C VAL A 188 -5.79 8.62 6.04
N VAL A 189 -5.35 9.51 6.94
CA VAL A 189 -5.63 9.43 8.38
C VAL A 189 -6.23 10.75 8.84
N VAL A 190 -7.29 10.67 9.65
CA VAL A 190 -7.93 11.84 10.27
C VAL A 190 -7.51 11.92 11.73
N GLY A 191 -6.98 13.06 12.16
CA GLY A 191 -6.55 13.25 13.54
C GLY A 191 -7.71 13.27 14.53
N GLY A 192 -7.49 12.72 15.72
CA GLY A 192 -8.51 12.66 16.79
C GLY A 192 -9.65 11.66 16.54
N GLN A 193 -9.60 10.87 15.47
CA GLN A 193 -10.63 9.88 15.13
C GLN A 193 -10.08 8.46 15.23
N SER A 194 -10.79 7.58 15.94
CA SER A 194 -10.56 6.14 15.90
C SER A 194 -11.47 5.51 14.84
N GLN A 195 -11.19 5.79 13.57
CA GLN A 195 -11.94 5.20 12.46
C GLN A 195 -11.34 3.86 12.07
N LEU A 196 -12.18 2.82 11.94
CA LEU A 196 -11.80 1.58 11.24
C LEU A 196 -11.60 1.88 9.75
N ALA A 197 -10.79 1.06 9.07
CA ALA A 197 -10.49 1.27 7.66
C ALA A 197 -11.79 1.41 6.84
N SER A 198 -11.97 2.55 6.20
CA SER A 198 -13.19 2.91 5.49
C SER A 198 -12.84 3.53 4.15
N ALA A 199 -13.33 2.93 3.07
CA ALA A 199 -13.15 3.46 1.72
C ALA A 199 -14.08 4.67 1.54
N SER A 200 -13.58 5.88 1.79
CA SER A 200 -14.26 7.09 1.37
C SER A 200 -14.05 7.23 -0.14
N ALA A 201 -15.04 6.78 -0.92
CA ALA A 201 -15.15 7.20 -2.30
C ALA A 201 -15.33 8.72 -2.30
N SER A 202 -14.36 9.46 -2.86
CA SER A 202 -14.55 10.87 -3.18
C SER A 202 -15.53 10.99 -4.35
N GLY A 203 -16.82 10.82 -4.05
CA GLY A 203 -17.93 11.18 -4.92
C GLY A 203 -18.34 12.60 -4.59
N THR A 204 -18.34 13.49 -5.58
CA THR A 204 -19.06 14.76 -5.52
C THR A 204 -20.55 14.47 -5.33
N GLY A 205 -21.02 14.60 -4.09
CA GLY A 205 -22.43 14.51 -3.71
C GLY A 205 -22.78 15.65 -2.78
N THR A 206 -23.50 16.63 -3.31
CA THR A 206 -24.21 17.67 -2.55
C THR A 206 -25.35 17.04 -1.77
N GLY A 207 -25.45 17.31 -0.46
CA GLY A 207 -26.64 17.01 0.34
C GLY A 207 -26.31 16.69 1.79
N GLY A 208 -26.75 17.55 2.71
CA GLY A 208 -26.56 17.41 4.15
C GLY A 208 -27.45 16.35 4.80
N GLY A 209 -27.04 15.92 5.99
CA GLY A 209 -27.82 15.05 6.87
C GLY A 209 -26.94 14.44 7.96
N SER A 210 -26.85 15.11 9.11
CA SER A 210 -26.32 14.52 10.34
C SER A 210 -27.25 13.39 10.78
N ALA A 211 -26.80 12.15 10.69
CA ALA A 211 -27.41 11.02 11.39
C ALA A 211 -26.52 10.62 12.56
N SER A 212 -26.96 10.99 13.76
CA SER A 212 -26.51 10.39 15.02
C SER A 212 -27.03 8.96 15.04
N ALA A 213 -26.13 7.97 15.03
CA ALA A 213 -26.47 6.58 15.25
C ALA A 213 -25.70 6.07 16.47
N THR A 214 -26.37 6.10 17.62
CA THR A 214 -26.05 5.23 18.75
C THR A 214 -26.30 3.80 18.31
N ALA A 215 -25.23 3.02 18.11
CA ALA A 215 -25.32 1.59 17.88
C ALA A 215 -24.35 0.87 18.81
N SER A 216 -24.89 0.39 19.93
CA SER A 216 -24.29 -0.65 20.76
C SER A 216 -24.41 -1.96 19.98
N VAL A 217 -23.34 -2.47 19.39
CA VAL A 217 -23.35 -3.78 18.72
C VAL A 217 -22.18 -4.61 19.25
N GLY A 218 -22.53 -5.80 19.75
CA GLY A 218 -21.67 -6.72 20.48
C GLY A 218 -20.49 -7.26 19.67
N ILE A 219 -19.48 -7.67 20.42
CA ILE A 219 -18.26 -8.29 19.93
C ILE A 219 -18.61 -9.63 19.26
N ALA A 220 -18.57 -9.68 17.93
CA ALA A 220 -18.60 -10.95 17.21
C ALA A 220 -17.24 -11.64 17.36
N LYS A 221 -17.27 -12.84 17.92
CA LYS A 221 -16.15 -13.75 18.13
C LYS A 221 -15.59 -14.17 16.76
N SER A 222 -14.34 -13.81 16.44
CA SER A 222 -13.68 -14.17 15.19
C SER A 222 -13.61 -15.69 15.01
N SER A 223 -14.28 -16.25 13.99
CA SER A 223 -14.02 -17.61 13.53
C SER A 223 -12.92 -17.58 12.47
N LEU A 224 -11.78 -18.17 12.78
CA LEU A 224 -10.73 -18.47 11.83
C LEU A 224 -11.25 -19.47 10.80
N LEU A 225 -11.36 -19.07 9.54
CA LEU A 225 -11.30 -20.02 8.42
C LEU A 225 -10.12 -19.63 7.54
N PRO A 226 -9.17 -20.55 7.27
CA PRO A 226 -8.10 -20.29 6.32
C PRO A 226 -8.67 -20.19 4.90
N PHE A 227 -8.06 -19.30 4.12
CA PHE A 227 -8.35 -19.06 2.72
C PHE A 227 -8.05 -20.33 1.90
N GLU A 228 -9.04 -20.84 1.18
CA GLU A 228 -8.90 -21.97 0.26
C GLU A 228 -9.02 -21.44 -1.18
N GLY A 229 -7.86 -21.24 -1.82
CA GLY A 229 -7.74 -20.78 -3.19
C GLY A 229 -7.38 -21.94 -4.13
N ALA A 230 -8.41 -22.47 -4.80
CA ALA A 230 -8.42 -23.24 -6.05
C ALA A 230 -7.11 -23.92 -6.53
N ALA A 231 -7.06 -25.25 -6.40
CA ALA A 231 -6.30 -26.12 -7.29
C ALA A 231 -7.24 -27.02 -8.09
N VAL A 232 -7.04 -26.98 -9.41
CA VAL A 232 -7.73 -27.72 -10.48
C VAL A 232 -7.67 -29.23 -10.25
N GLY A 233 -8.75 -29.90 -10.66
CA GLY A 233 -9.00 -31.32 -10.44
C GLY A 233 -7.91 -32.28 -10.95
N GLY A 234 -7.67 -33.32 -10.15
CA GLY A 234 -6.87 -34.48 -10.49
C GLY A 234 -7.43 -35.70 -9.76
N ASN A 235 -8.03 -36.59 -10.52
CA ASN A 235 -8.77 -37.78 -10.10
C ASN A 235 -7.83 -38.86 -9.53
N ALA A 236 -7.91 -39.22 -8.24
CA ALA A 236 -7.35 -40.49 -7.73
C ALA A 236 -7.90 -40.92 -6.36
N ARG A 237 -8.91 -41.79 -6.41
CA ARG A 237 -9.08 -43.05 -5.64
C ARG A 237 -8.91 -43.06 -4.10
N ARG A 238 -10.05 -43.36 -3.48
CA ARG A 238 -10.35 -43.91 -2.13
C ARG A 238 -9.26 -44.78 -1.46
N GLY A 239 -9.12 -44.57 -0.15
CA GLY A 239 -8.62 -45.56 0.83
C GLY A 239 -8.27 -44.87 2.16
N SER A 240 -9.20 -44.69 3.10
CA SER A 240 -9.49 -45.60 4.22
C SER A 240 -8.30 -45.89 5.15
N GLY A 241 -8.08 -45.01 6.13
CA GLY A 241 -8.07 -45.39 7.54
C GLY A 241 -6.73 -45.73 8.25
N TRP A 242 -6.77 -45.43 9.56
CA TRP A 242 -6.07 -46.03 10.69
C TRP A 242 -4.70 -45.47 11.15
N MET A 243 -4.80 -44.80 12.30
CA MET A 243 -3.94 -44.80 13.49
C MET A 243 -2.80 -45.84 13.52
N ALA A 244 -1.59 -45.41 13.90
CA ALA A 244 -0.89 -45.91 15.10
C ALA A 244 0.43 -45.17 15.35
N VAL A 245 0.57 -44.65 16.56
CA VAL A 245 1.85 -44.39 17.25
C VAL A 245 2.41 -45.74 17.69
N VAL A 246 3.73 -45.94 17.63
CA VAL A 246 4.58 -46.49 18.72
C VAL A 246 6.05 -46.55 18.28
N ALA A 247 6.90 -46.17 19.23
CA ALA A 247 8.35 -46.16 19.23
C ALA A 247 9.01 -47.56 19.11
N GLY A 248 10.29 -47.59 18.77
CA GLY A 248 11.12 -48.77 18.95
C GLY A 248 12.52 -48.65 18.33
N VAL A 249 13.52 -48.53 19.20
CA VAL A 249 14.96 -48.43 18.96
C VAL A 249 15.59 -49.83 18.75
N LEU A 250 16.82 -49.86 18.22
CA LEU A 250 17.79 -50.96 18.02
C LEU A 250 17.54 -51.83 16.78
N GLY A 251 18.50 -52.13 15.91
CA GLY A 251 19.96 -52.06 15.99
C GLY A 251 20.54 -53.34 15.38
N LEU A 252 21.68 -53.21 14.68
CA LEU A 252 22.66 -54.25 14.32
C LEU A 252 22.58 -54.93 12.92
N ALA A 253 23.44 -54.40 12.03
CA ALA A 253 24.56 -55.03 11.29
C ALA A 253 24.38 -56.03 10.13
N VAL A 254 25.46 -56.01 9.31
CA VAL A 254 25.97 -56.95 8.30
C VAL A 254 25.45 -56.64 6.88
N LEU A 255 26.25 -56.33 5.85
CA LEU A 255 27.71 -56.46 5.59
C LEU A 255 28.40 -55.12 5.29
#